data_AF-A0A2D6MAS6-F1
#
_entry.id   AF-A0A2D6MAS6-F1
#
_cell.length_a   1.000
_cell.length_b   1.000
_cell.length_c   1.000
_cell.angle_alpha   90.00
_cell.angle_beta   90.00
_cell.angle_gamma   90.00
#
_symmetry.space_group_name_H-M   'P 1'
#
loop_
_entity.id
_entity.type
_entity.pdbx_description
1 polymer ?
#
loop_
_entity_poly.entity_id
_entity_poly.type
_entity_poly.pdbx_seq_one_letter_code
_entity_poly.pdbx_strand_id
1 'polypeptide(L)'
;MRKKEAGMIYGPIPFGFQEGPNRSLRRDKHESRIIADVTAWKLWDKITWRECADRLNAAGRLNRAGRLWSIQNLAQIVKHTEGYRIIKEKQKYITMLKIEDKQ
;
A
#
# COMPACT_ATOMS: atom_id res chain seq x y z
N MET A 1 26.86 -5.99 20.06
CA MET A 1 26.09 -4.81 19.60
C MET A 1 24.91 -5.27 18.76
N ARG A 2 23.68 -4.82 19.08
CA ARG A 2 22.45 -5.31 18.47
C ARG A 2 22.22 -4.60 17.13
N LYS A 3 22.37 -5.34 16.04
CA LYS A 3 22.21 -4.92 14.63
C LYS A 3 20.90 -4.18 14.26
N LYS A 4 19.94 -4.04 15.18
CA LYS A 4 18.75 -3.17 15.08
C LYS A 4 19.07 -1.68 15.21
N GLU A 5 20.15 -1.31 15.90
CA GLU A 5 20.51 0.10 16.18
C GLU A 5 21.06 0.82 14.94
N ALA A 6 21.48 0.09 13.90
CA ALA A 6 22.12 0.66 12.71
C ALA A 6 21.15 0.98 11.55
N GLY A 7 19.83 0.82 11.73
CA GLY A 7 18.84 1.07 10.66
C GLY A 7 18.98 0.17 9.42
N MET A 8 19.78 -0.90 9.50
CA MET A 8 20.01 -1.83 8.39
C MET A 8 18.84 -2.84 8.29
N ILE A 9 18.34 -3.02 7.07
CA ILE A 9 17.21 -3.93 6.78
C ILE A 9 17.64 -5.40 6.92
N TYR A 10 16.81 -6.21 7.58
CA TYR A 10 17.01 -7.66 7.81
C TYR A 10 15.90 -8.54 7.19
N GLY A 11 15.12 -8.01 6.25
CA GLY A 11 14.01 -8.73 5.63
C GLY A 11 13.78 -8.33 4.17
N PRO A 12 12.84 -9.00 3.46
CA PRO A 12 12.50 -8.63 2.10
C PRO A 12 12.08 -7.17 2.03
N ILE A 13 12.61 -6.43 1.06
CA ILE A 13 12.31 -5.01 0.86
C ILE A 13 10.79 -4.88 0.61
N PRO A 14 10.05 -4.12 1.42
CA PRO A 14 8.60 -3.95 1.22
C PRO A 14 8.29 -3.33 -0.15
N PHE A 15 7.12 -3.64 -0.70
CA PHE A 15 6.61 -2.95 -1.90
C PHE A 15 6.35 -1.47 -1.59
N GLY A 16 6.73 -0.58 -2.50
CA GLY A 16 6.79 0.87 -2.28
C GLY A 16 8.18 1.38 -1.88
N PHE A 17 9.14 0.48 -1.68
CA PHE A 17 10.51 0.81 -1.28
C PHE A 17 11.54 0.05 -2.12
N GLN A 18 12.73 0.63 -2.20
CA GLN A 18 13.92 0.08 -2.84
C GLN A 18 15.11 0.22 -1.88
N GLU A 19 16.15 -0.58 -2.10
CA GLU A 19 17.39 -0.45 -1.34
C GLU A 19 18.10 0.86 -1.70
N GLY A 20 18.36 1.66 -0.68
CA GLY A 20 19.16 2.88 -0.76
C GLY A 20 20.61 2.63 -0.35
N PRO A 21 21.47 3.65 -0.43
CA PRO A 21 22.85 3.55 0.02
C PRO A 21 22.90 3.13 1.50
N ASN A 22 23.89 2.31 1.86
CA ASN A 22 24.09 1.75 3.20
C ASN A 22 22.94 0.86 3.72
N ARG A 23 22.28 0.09 2.84
CA ARG A 23 21.16 -0.81 3.19
C ARG A 23 19.97 -0.09 3.85
N SER A 24 19.78 1.19 3.50
CA SER A 24 18.63 1.98 3.94
C SER A 24 17.41 1.71 3.06
N LEU A 25 16.20 1.95 3.57
CA LEU A 25 14.99 1.94 2.74
C LEU A 25 14.80 3.32 2.10
N ARG A 26 14.78 3.37 0.78
CA ARG A 26 14.35 4.55 0.03
C ARG A 26 12.98 4.28 -0.57
N ARG A 27 12.09 5.28 -0.63
CA ARG A 27 10.83 5.14 -1.36
C ARG A 27 11.09 4.88 -2.84
N ASP A 28 10.43 3.85 -3.36
CA ASP A 28 10.26 3.66 -4.78
C ASP A 28 9.07 4.51 -5.22
N LYS A 29 9.31 5.51 -6.09
CA LYS A 29 8.28 6.45 -6.53
C LYS A 29 7.16 5.75 -7.31
N HIS A 30 7.51 4.77 -8.14
CA HIS A 30 6.56 4.07 -8.98
C HIS A 30 5.65 3.16 -8.15
N GLU A 31 6.25 2.31 -7.32
CA GLU A 31 5.50 1.39 -6.47
C GLU A 31 4.69 2.14 -5.39
N SER A 32 5.25 3.23 -4.84
CA SER A 32 4.51 4.10 -3.92
C SER A 32 3.28 4.74 -4.58
N ARG A 33 3.38 5.10 -5.87
CA ARG A 33 2.24 5.63 -6.64
C ARG A 33 1.15 4.56 -6.79
N ILE A 34 1.53 3.32 -7.11
CA ILE A 34 0.58 2.21 -7.21
C ILE A 34 -0.16 2.02 -5.88
N ILE A 35 0.54 2.01 -4.75
CA ILE A 35 -0.09 1.90 -3.43
C ILE A 35 -1.06 3.06 -3.18
N ALA A 36 -0.66 4.29 -3.50
CA ALA A 36 -1.48 5.47 -3.29
C ALA A 36 -2.76 5.43 -4.14
N ASP A 37 -2.63 5.13 -5.44
CA ASP A 37 -3.74 5.03 -6.38
C ASP A 37 -4.74 3.94 -5.92
N VAL A 38 -4.24 2.74 -5.60
CA VAL A 38 -5.09 1.63 -5.16
C VAL A 38 -5.75 1.91 -3.82
N THR A 39 -5.06 2.59 -2.90
CA THR A 39 -5.63 2.99 -1.61
C THR A 39 -6.76 3.99 -1.79
N ALA A 40 -6.57 5.01 -2.64
CA ALA A 40 -7.61 5.99 -2.97
C ALA A 40 -8.83 5.31 -3.59
N TRP A 41 -8.61 4.45 -4.59
CA TRP A 41 -9.68 3.69 -5.24
C TRP A 41 -10.45 2.80 -4.26
N LYS A 42 -9.76 2.10 -3.36
CA LYS A 42 -10.43 1.19 -2.40
C LYS A 42 -11.23 1.92 -1.33
N LEU A 43 -10.75 3.07 -0.86
CA LEU A 43 -11.31 3.75 0.32
C LEU A 43 -12.28 4.88 -0.06
N TRP A 44 -12.06 5.57 -1.17
CA TRP A 44 -12.88 6.69 -1.62
C TRP A 44 -13.85 6.29 -2.72
N ASP A 45 -13.34 5.70 -3.79
CA ASP A 45 -14.19 5.25 -4.92
C ASP A 45 -14.92 3.95 -4.62
N LYS A 46 -14.55 3.26 -3.52
CA LYS A 46 -15.13 2.00 -3.04
C LYS A 46 -15.11 0.86 -4.07
N ILE A 47 -14.24 0.90 -5.08
CA ILE A 47 -14.14 -0.17 -6.08
C ILE A 47 -13.56 -1.45 -5.47
N THR A 48 -13.80 -2.59 -6.10
CA THR A 48 -13.33 -3.90 -5.65
C THR A 48 -11.84 -4.11 -5.92
N TRP A 49 -11.22 -5.06 -5.23
CA TRP A 49 -9.82 -5.45 -5.49
C TRP A 49 -9.62 -6.01 -6.90
N ARG A 50 -10.65 -6.64 -7.48
CA ARG A 50 -10.66 -7.09 -8.87
C ARG A 50 -10.52 -5.90 -9.81
N GLU A 51 -11.39 -4.90 -9.67
CA GLU A 51 -11.35 -3.69 -10.49
C GLU A 51 -10.03 -2.93 -10.35
N CYS A 52 -9.45 -2.88 -9.14
CA CYS A 52 -8.11 -2.29 -8.97
C CYS A 52 -7.04 -3.04 -9.77
N ALA A 53 -7.04 -4.38 -9.72
CA ALA A 53 -6.07 -5.20 -10.46
C ALA A 53 -6.26 -5.03 -11.97
N ASP A 54 -7.51 -5.06 -12.44
CA ASP A 54 -7.84 -4.89 -13.86
C ASP A 54 -7.40 -3.52 -14.38
N ARG A 55 -7.62 -2.44 -13.60
CA ARG A 55 -7.15 -1.10 -13.95
C ARG A 55 -5.63 -1.01 -14.06
N LEU A 56 -4.89 -1.64 -13.14
CA LEU A 56 -3.43 -1.65 -13.20
C LEU A 56 -2.93 -2.45 -14.42
N ASN A 57 -3.54 -3.61 -14.67
CA ASN A 57 -3.20 -4.49 -15.78
C ASN A 57 -3.49 -3.84 -17.13
N ALA A 58 -4.65 -3.20 -17.28
CA ALA A 58 -5.02 -2.47 -18.49
C ALA A 58 -4.09 -1.27 -18.76
N ALA A 59 -3.56 -0.64 -17.71
CA ALA A 59 -2.59 0.44 -17.80
C ALA A 59 -1.13 -0.04 -18.01
N GLY A 60 -0.90 -1.35 -18.14
CA GLY A 60 0.45 -1.92 -18.29
C GLY A 60 1.33 -1.76 -17.03
N ARG A 61 0.74 -1.48 -15.87
CA ARG A 61 1.47 -1.32 -14.60
C ARG A 61 1.64 -2.67 -13.93
N LEU A 62 2.76 -3.33 -14.17
CA LEU A 62 3.06 -4.67 -13.68
C LEU A 62 3.49 -4.68 -12.21
N ASN A 63 3.47 -5.85 -11.57
CA ASN A 63 4.05 -6.04 -10.24
C ASN A 63 5.58 -6.07 -10.30
N ARG A 64 6.24 -6.13 -9.13
CA ARG A 64 7.72 -6.15 -9.03
C ARG A 64 8.38 -7.29 -9.81
N ALA A 65 7.68 -8.41 -10.00
CA ALA A 65 8.16 -9.56 -10.75
C ALA A 65 7.90 -9.43 -12.27
N GLY A 66 7.43 -8.28 -12.76
CA GLY A 66 7.09 -8.06 -14.16
C GLY A 66 5.84 -8.83 -14.61
N ARG A 67 4.94 -9.19 -13.69
CA ARG A 67 3.72 -9.95 -13.98
C ARG A 67 2.48 -9.09 -13.76
N LEU A 68 1.36 -9.50 -14.37
CA LEU A 68 0.05 -8.93 -14.10
C LEU A 68 -0.32 -9.10 -12.62
N TRP A 69 -1.11 -8.16 -12.11
CA TRP A 69 -1.63 -8.17 -10.76
C TRP A 69 -2.71 -9.23 -10.62
N SER A 70 -2.53 -10.12 -9.64
CA SER A 70 -3.63 -10.92 -9.11
C SER A 70 -4.31 -10.19 -7.96
N ILE A 71 -5.59 -10.49 -7.75
CA ILE A 71 -6.40 -9.92 -6.66
C ILE A 71 -5.73 -10.15 -5.29
N GLN A 72 -5.25 -11.38 -5.06
CA GLN A 72 -4.64 -11.79 -3.79
C GLN A 72 -3.33 -11.05 -3.54
N ASN A 73 -2.45 -10.99 -4.54
CA ASN A 73 -1.16 -10.31 -4.42
C ASN A 73 -1.34 -8.81 -4.14
N LEU A 74 -2.24 -8.15 -4.90
CA LEU A 74 -2.55 -6.74 -4.73
C LEU A 74 -3.12 -6.44 -3.34
N ALA A 75 -4.13 -7.22 -2.91
CA ALA A 75 -4.76 -7.02 -1.62
C ALA A 75 -3.79 -7.26 -0.45
N GLN A 76 -2.94 -8.28 -0.55
CA GLN A 76 -1.93 -8.57 0.47
C GLN A 76 -0.91 -7.45 0.58
N ILE A 77 -0.39 -6.95 -0.54
CA ILE A 77 0.57 -5.84 -0.51
C ILE A 77 -0.06 -4.60 0.11
N VAL A 78 -1.19 -4.13 -0.44
CA VAL A 78 -1.76 -2.83 -0.03
C VAL A 78 -2.24 -2.85 1.41
N LYS A 79 -2.90 -3.93 1.87
CA LYS A 79 -3.37 -4.03 3.28
C LYS A 79 -2.23 -3.98 4.30
N HIS A 80 -1.03 -4.41 3.91
CA HIS A 80 0.13 -4.43 4.79
C HIS A 80 0.93 -3.14 4.76
N THR A 81 0.60 -2.20 3.87
CA THR A 81 1.21 -0.86 3.86
C THR A 81 0.66 0.00 4.98
N GLU A 82 1.55 0.76 5.61
CA GLU A 82 1.22 1.67 6.72
C GLU A 82 0.20 2.74 6.30
N GLY A 83 0.33 3.27 5.09
CA GLY A 83 -0.61 4.25 4.53
C GLY A 83 -2.05 3.75 4.47
N TYR A 84 -2.28 2.51 4.02
CA TYR A 84 -3.61 1.93 3.96
C TYR A 84 -4.21 1.75 5.36
N ARG A 85 -3.41 1.31 6.35
CA ARG A 85 -3.88 1.12 7.74
C ARG A 85 -4.30 2.45 8.37
N ILE A 86 -3.43 3.46 8.29
CA ILE A 86 -3.69 4.80 8.85
C ILE A 86 -4.97 5.41 8.25
N ILE A 87 -5.12 5.37 6.92
CA ILE A 87 -6.27 5.99 6.26
C ILE A 87 -7.56 5.22 6.59
N LYS A 88 -7.50 3.90 6.66
CA LYS A 88 -8.65 3.07 7.06
C LYS A 88 -9.09 3.35 8.49
N GLU A 89 -8.15 3.48 9.43
CA GLU A 89 -8.45 3.85 10.82
C GLU A 89 -9.08 5.24 10.91
N LYS A 90 -8.54 6.24 10.20
CA LYS A 90 -9.13 7.58 10.13
C LYS A 90 -10.55 7.56 9.56
N GLN A 91 -10.79 6.77 8.52
CA GLN A 91 -12.13 6.63 7.92
C GLN A 91 -13.13 6.00 8.90
N LYS A 92 -12.69 5.02 9.69
CA LYS A 92 -13.51 4.43 10.77
C LYS A 92 -13.86 5.49 11.82
N TYR A 93 -12.89 6.29 12.26
CA TYR A 93 -13.10 7.35 13.25
C TYR A 93 -14.10 8.42 12.76
N ILE A 94 -13.93 8.92 11.52
CA ILE A 94 -14.87 9.88 10.91
C ILE A 94 -16.28 9.31 10.81
N THR A 95 -16.40 8.01 10.51
CA THR A 95 -17.72 7.36 10.42
C THR A 95 -18.39 7.25 11.79
N MET A 96 -17.64 6.96 12.86
CA MET A 96 -18.17 6.91 14.23
C MET A 96 -18.68 8.29 14.68
N LEU A 97 -17.89 9.36 14.47
CA LEU A 97 -18.32 10.72 14.80
C LEU A 97 -19.63 11.13 14.10
N LYS A 98 -19.79 10.77 12.82
CA LYS A 98 -21.01 11.04 12.05
C LYS A 98 -22.26 10.27 12.53
N ILE A 99 -22.08 9.21 13.30
CA ILE A 99 -23.18 8.44 13.91
C ILE A 99 -23.60 9.10 15.23
N GLU A 100 -22.63 9.59 16.01
CA GLU A 100 -22.88 10.29 17.28
C GLU A 100 -23.58 11.64 17.08
N ASP A 101 -23.26 12.39 16.01
CA ASP A 101 -23.96 13.65 15.67
C ASP A 101 -25.43 13.46 15.20
N LYS A 102 -25.90 12.22 15.05
CA LYS A 102 -27.25 11.88 14.57
C LYS A 102 -28.16 11.29 15.65
N GLN A 103 -27.72 11.22 16.90
CA GLN A 103 -28.53 10.83 18.06
C GLN A 103 -28.97 12.05 18.86
#